data_AF-A0A538ET16-F1
#
_entry.id   AF-A0A538ET16-F1
#
_cell.length_a   1.000
_cell.length_b   1.000
_cell.length_c   1.000
_cell.angle_alpha   90.00
_cell.angle_beta   90.00
_cell.angle_gamma   90.00
#
_symmetry.space_group_name_H-M   'P 1'
#
loop_
_entity.id
_entity.type
_entity.pdbx_description
1 polymer ?
#
loop_
_entity_poly.entity_id
_entity_poly.type
_entity_poly.pdbx_seq_one_letter_code
_entity_poly.pdbx_strand_id
1 'polypeptide(L)'
;MQFRSERGMALVMALGMTVVLGMAGTTAMVYSTSNSTQAYQTRSRGNAFSLAESGINNSMAILDLPTNNALDPDTLPKCTSNNTKYSDPTATHTSTSTWLHATYSGGSVDYCGTLIRASALWYLTSIGNTHNPNKASGTVTRTLEATVTVTPTVTQPLNNPVWNYLYAGNTGSACDQTLNNNISGSSRMYIAGNLCLSPNVQLNQSTVIVGGNLDLSNNASVGASTSLSTRVETYVGGNCRYGGAAWAACSGNQDARNIYSKLSDGVTTSVNHVAPVVAPPAADFATWYENAIPGPSQTCTSSSGTPPTFDGNYPNHDNSVSTPVDLTPSSSYFCRVGPGANTTLAGAMTSSQTTLTVASATGFPSSQFTIRVDDESMLVTGGFGTTTWTVTRGANGSTSAAHLSGQTLVWNTATSGVIGWNATTKTLTISGTIYIDGSAKVSNGSLNSYNGQGTLYLSGTFHVTGSLCATISASACNFAGWNPDFDLFMVVANGSGGQNNPSDSIQIDNNFSWQGGLYGTNAVEFGNNVSVDGPIVGSQILLSNNLTTNSFPTITYVPVGMPSNDEVYAQPNPPQGFTG
;
A
#
# COMPACT_ATOMS: atom_id res chain seq x y z
N MET A 1 65.19 -28.63 -89.50
CA MET A 1 64.38 -28.97 -88.31
C MET A 1 64.78 -28.05 -87.14
N GLN A 2 63.77 -27.55 -86.43
CA GLN A 2 63.75 -27.09 -85.03
C GLN A 2 64.12 -25.65 -84.63
N PHE A 3 63.04 -24.90 -84.32
CA PHE A 3 62.77 -24.06 -83.14
C PHE A 3 63.86 -23.11 -82.60
N ARG A 4 63.91 -21.87 -83.10
CA ARG A 4 64.63 -20.78 -82.40
C ARG A 4 63.89 -19.44 -82.20
N SER A 5 62.59 -19.30 -82.51
CA SER A 5 61.93 -17.97 -82.43
C SER A 5 60.71 -17.82 -81.50
N GLU A 6 60.28 -18.81 -80.71
CA GLU A 6 59.06 -18.66 -79.87
C GLU A 6 59.30 -18.37 -78.38
N ARG A 7 60.56 -18.21 -77.94
CA ARG A 7 60.86 -17.99 -76.50
C ARG A 7 60.50 -16.60 -75.98
N GLY A 8 60.19 -15.62 -76.85
CA GLY A 8 59.86 -14.24 -76.45
C GLY A 8 58.39 -14.02 -76.08
N MET A 9 57.44 -14.62 -76.79
CA MET A 9 56.00 -14.38 -76.56
C MET A 9 55.44 -15.21 -75.40
N ALA A 10 55.95 -16.42 -75.19
CA ALA A 10 55.57 -17.25 -74.04
C ALA A 10 55.95 -16.60 -72.71
N LEU A 11 57.10 -15.91 -72.64
CA LEU A 11 57.54 -15.20 -71.44
C LEU A 11 56.66 -13.99 -71.14
N VAL A 12 56.28 -13.22 -72.16
CA VAL A 12 55.43 -12.03 -71.99
C VAL A 12 53.99 -12.41 -71.65
N MET A 13 53.44 -13.47 -72.25
CA MET A 13 52.12 -13.99 -71.86
C MET A 13 52.15 -14.61 -70.46
N ALA A 14 53.21 -15.34 -70.09
CA ALA A 14 53.36 -15.85 -68.73
C ALA A 14 53.44 -14.71 -67.70
N LEU A 15 54.20 -13.64 -68.00
CA LEU A 15 54.25 -12.45 -67.14
C LEU A 15 52.89 -11.76 -67.03
N GLY A 16 52.20 -11.52 -68.15
CA GLY A 16 50.86 -10.94 -68.14
C GLY A 16 49.85 -11.77 -67.35
N MET A 17 49.86 -13.11 -67.53
CA MET A 17 49.00 -14.03 -66.79
C MET A 17 49.35 -14.09 -65.30
N THR A 18 50.64 -14.07 -64.92
CA THR A 18 51.04 -14.02 -63.51
C THR A 18 50.67 -12.71 -62.83
N VAL A 19 50.72 -11.57 -63.53
CA VAL A 19 50.27 -10.27 -62.99
C VAL A 19 48.76 -10.28 -62.77
N VAL A 20 47.98 -10.80 -63.72
CA VAL A 20 46.51 -10.90 -63.59
C VAL A 20 46.13 -11.89 -62.48
N LEU A 21 46.79 -13.06 -62.38
CA LEU A 21 46.59 -14.00 -61.28
C LEU A 21 47.01 -13.40 -59.93
N GLY A 22 48.08 -12.60 -59.89
CA GLY A 22 48.52 -11.89 -58.68
C GLY A 22 47.49 -10.84 -58.23
N MET A 23 46.94 -10.07 -59.16
CA MET A 23 45.86 -9.11 -58.86
C MET A 23 44.57 -9.83 -58.42
N ALA A 24 44.16 -10.91 -59.08
CA ALA A 24 42.98 -11.68 -58.69
C ALA A 24 43.16 -12.43 -57.35
N GLY A 25 44.36 -12.94 -57.07
CA GLY A 25 44.68 -13.61 -55.80
C GLY A 25 44.73 -12.64 -54.62
N THR A 26 45.30 -11.45 -54.83
CA THR A 26 45.31 -10.40 -53.80
C THR A 26 43.91 -9.84 -53.53
N THR A 27 43.08 -9.62 -54.56
CA THR A 27 41.69 -9.17 -54.35
C THR A 27 40.83 -10.24 -53.66
N ALA A 28 40.98 -11.52 -54.01
CA ALA A 28 40.29 -12.62 -53.34
C ALA A 28 40.70 -12.75 -51.86
N MET A 29 41.99 -12.62 -51.55
CA MET A 29 42.47 -12.58 -50.17
C MET A 29 41.90 -11.39 -49.40
N VAL A 30 42.01 -10.17 -49.94
CA VAL A 30 41.47 -8.95 -49.30
C VAL A 30 39.97 -9.08 -49.04
N TYR A 31 39.21 -9.58 -50.01
CA TYR A 31 37.76 -9.81 -49.88
C TYR A 31 37.44 -10.87 -48.81
N SER A 32 38.22 -11.96 -48.74
CA SER A 32 38.07 -12.99 -47.70
C SER A 32 38.37 -12.45 -46.30
N THR A 33 39.47 -11.69 -46.13
CA THR A 33 39.77 -11.02 -44.85
C THR A 33 38.69 -10.01 -44.47
N SER A 34 38.23 -9.18 -45.42
CA SER A 34 37.12 -8.23 -45.20
C SER A 34 35.86 -8.95 -44.70
N ASN A 35 35.42 -10.01 -45.38
CA ASN A 35 34.24 -10.78 -44.98
C ASN A 35 34.42 -11.45 -43.61
N SER A 36 35.61 -11.98 -43.31
CA SER A 36 35.88 -12.59 -42.00
C SER A 36 35.81 -11.55 -40.87
N THR A 37 36.44 -10.38 -41.03
CA THR A 37 36.39 -9.29 -40.04
C THR A 37 34.97 -8.77 -39.83
N GLN A 38 34.18 -8.69 -40.91
CA GLN A 38 32.78 -8.27 -40.84
C GLN A 38 31.88 -9.32 -40.16
N ALA A 39 32.15 -10.62 -40.37
CA ALA A 39 31.45 -11.70 -39.68
C ALA A 39 31.77 -11.71 -38.17
N TYR A 40 33.04 -11.56 -37.79
CA TYR A 40 33.45 -11.45 -36.38
C TYR A 40 32.86 -10.20 -35.71
N GLN A 41 32.82 -9.07 -36.40
CA GLN A 41 32.21 -7.84 -35.89
C GLN A 41 30.69 -7.98 -35.71
N THR A 42 30.01 -8.61 -36.67
CA THR A 42 28.56 -8.89 -36.56
C THR A 42 28.27 -9.81 -35.39
N ARG A 43 29.07 -10.88 -35.20
CA ARG A 43 28.94 -11.78 -34.05
C ARG A 43 29.16 -11.06 -32.71
N SER A 44 30.21 -10.24 -32.61
CA SER A 44 30.48 -9.43 -31.40
C SER A 44 29.34 -8.46 -31.10
N ARG A 45 28.75 -7.81 -32.12
CA ARG A 45 27.55 -6.96 -31.95
C ARG A 45 26.33 -7.75 -31.47
N GLY A 46 26.10 -8.96 -32.01
CA GLY A 46 25.02 -9.84 -31.57
C GLY A 46 25.20 -10.29 -30.11
N ASN A 47 26.43 -10.64 -29.73
CA ASN A 47 26.76 -10.98 -28.34
C ASN A 47 26.53 -9.78 -27.41
N ALA A 48 26.97 -8.58 -27.80
CA ALA A 48 26.76 -7.37 -27.01
C ALA A 48 25.27 -7.05 -26.81
N PHE A 49 24.43 -7.29 -27.82
CA PHE A 49 22.98 -7.15 -27.72
C PHE A 49 22.39 -8.15 -26.71
N SER A 50 22.75 -9.43 -26.80
CA SER A 50 22.30 -10.46 -25.85
C SER A 50 22.74 -10.20 -24.40
N LEU A 51 23.93 -9.63 -24.21
CA LEU A 51 24.39 -9.15 -22.90
C LEU A 51 23.54 -7.99 -22.39
N ALA A 52 23.18 -7.04 -23.25
CA ALA A 52 22.30 -5.93 -22.87
C ALA A 52 20.88 -6.41 -22.51
N GLU A 53 20.34 -7.41 -23.21
CA GLU A 53 19.08 -8.07 -22.80
C GLU A 53 19.20 -8.72 -21.41
N SER A 54 20.36 -9.34 -21.13
CA SER A 54 20.62 -9.92 -19.81
C SER A 54 20.63 -8.86 -18.71
N GLY A 55 21.11 -7.65 -18.99
CA GLY A 55 21.04 -6.54 -18.03
C GLY A 55 19.62 -6.03 -17.77
N ILE A 56 18.75 -5.97 -18.79
CA ILE A 56 17.32 -5.67 -18.56
C ILE A 56 16.68 -6.77 -17.71
N ASN A 57 16.97 -8.04 -17.98
CA ASN A 57 16.47 -9.15 -17.18
C ASN A 57 16.97 -9.10 -15.73
N ASN A 58 18.22 -8.71 -15.50
CA ASN A 58 18.76 -8.51 -14.15
C ASN A 58 18.07 -7.34 -13.43
N SER A 59 17.82 -6.21 -14.12
CA SER A 59 17.04 -5.11 -13.57
C SER A 59 15.63 -5.56 -13.17
N MET A 60 14.96 -6.33 -14.02
CA MET A 60 13.63 -6.89 -13.72
C MET A 60 13.67 -7.83 -12.53
N ALA A 61 14.66 -8.73 -12.44
CA ALA A 61 14.79 -9.63 -11.30
C ALA A 61 14.95 -8.89 -9.96
N ILE A 62 15.57 -7.70 -9.95
CA ILE A 62 15.65 -6.84 -8.76
C ILE A 62 14.31 -6.19 -8.47
N LEU A 63 13.62 -5.65 -9.49
CA LEU A 63 12.32 -5.00 -9.32
C LEU A 63 11.20 -5.98 -8.95
N ASP A 64 11.28 -7.24 -9.39
CA ASP A 64 10.31 -8.31 -9.12
C ASP A 64 10.48 -8.95 -7.74
N LEU A 65 11.58 -8.67 -7.03
CA LEU A 65 11.83 -9.26 -5.72
C LEU A 65 10.78 -8.73 -4.72
N PRO A 66 9.98 -9.59 -4.05
CA PRO A 66 8.88 -9.13 -3.19
C PRO A 66 9.31 -8.23 -2.03
N THR A 67 10.56 -8.37 -1.57
CA THR A 67 11.14 -7.55 -0.50
C THR A 67 11.59 -6.17 -0.97
N ASN A 68 11.61 -5.91 -2.29
CA ASN A 68 12.00 -4.62 -2.84
C ASN A 68 10.77 -3.78 -3.14
N ASN A 69 10.87 -2.48 -2.87
CA ASN A 69 9.85 -1.54 -3.31
C ASN A 69 10.14 -1.08 -4.74
N ALA A 70 9.39 -1.60 -5.72
CA ALA A 70 9.52 -1.15 -7.11
C ALA A 70 9.15 0.33 -7.34
N LEU A 71 8.52 1.01 -6.37
CA LEU A 71 8.28 2.46 -6.37
C LEU A 71 9.36 3.27 -5.63
N ASP A 72 10.39 2.61 -5.10
CA ASP A 72 11.57 3.25 -4.51
C ASP A 72 12.68 3.46 -5.58
N PRO A 73 13.10 4.71 -5.87
CA PRO A 73 14.13 5.07 -6.82
C PRO A 73 15.51 4.60 -6.40
N ASP A 74 15.71 4.21 -5.14
CA ASP A 74 16.99 3.69 -4.65
C ASP A 74 17.09 2.16 -4.83
N THR A 75 16.00 1.49 -5.24
CA THR A 75 15.99 0.06 -5.62
C THR A 75 16.94 -0.26 -6.78
N LEU A 76 17.19 0.70 -7.67
CA LEU A 76 18.19 0.61 -8.73
C LEU A 76 19.03 1.88 -8.76
N PRO A 77 20.34 1.79 -9.07
CA PRO A 77 21.13 3.00 -9.29
C PRO A 77 20.58 3.77 -10.50
N LYS A 78 20.55 5.10 -10.38
CA LYS A 78 20.05 5.99 -11.42
C LYS A 78 20.92 5.95 -12.67
N CYS A 79 20.30 5.84 -13.85
CA CYS A 79 20.99 6.00 -15.13
C CYS A 79 21.24 7.48 -15.48
N THR A 80 20.30 8.33 -15.06
CA THR A 80 20.22 9.74 -15.41
C THR A 80 19.88 10.56 -14.17
N SER A 81 20.47 11.74 -14.03
CA SER A 81 20.18 12.66 -12.92
C SER A 81 18.97 13.56 -13.20
N ASN A 82 18.54 13.64 -14.46
CA ASN A 82 17.29 14.26 -14.88
C ASN A 82 16.32 13.16 -15.31
N ASN A 83 15.02 13.32 -15.02
CA ASN A 83 13.96 12.33 -15.24
C ASN A 83 13.64 12.06 -16.73
N THR A 84 14.66 11.77 -17.53
CA THR A 84 14.62 11.52 -18.97
C THR A 84 15.28 10.19 -19.29
N LYS A 85 14.98 9.65 -20.47
CA LYS A 85 15.60 8.43 -21.00
C LYS A 85 17.10 8.63 -21.19
N TYR A 86 17.88 7.56 -21.11
CA TYR A 86 19.34 7.63 -21.27
C TYR A 86 19.76 7.97 -22.70
N SER A 87 18.98 7.61 -23.72
CA SER A 87 19.26 8.02 -25.11
C SER A 87 18.79 9.43 -25.47
N ASP A 88 18.12 10.15 -24.56
CA ASP A 88 17.64 11.49 -24.83
C ASP A 88 18.83 12.47 -24.96
N PRO A 89 18.92 13.31 -26.01
CA PRO A 89 19.99 14.31 -26.14
C PRO A 89 20.10 15.29 -24.97
N THR A 90 19.02 15.47 -24.21
CA THR A 90 18.98 16.34 -23.03
C THR A 90 19.34 15.63 -21.73
N ALA A 91 19.55 14.31 -21.75
CA ALA A 91 19.85 13.53 -20.56
C ALA A 91 21.22 13.87 -19.96
N THR A 92 21.26 13.87 -18.63
CA THR A 92 22.47 14.04 -17.83
C THR A 92 22.81 12.70 -17.20
N HIS A 93 23.81 12.02 -17.75
CA HIS A 93 24.10 10.63 -17.42
C HIS A 93 24.93 10.52 -16.15
N THR A 94 24.59 9.54 -15.32
CA THR A 94 25.48 9.12 -14.23
C THR A 94 26.64 8.28 -14.78
N SER A 95 27.71 8.15 -14.01
CA SER A 95 28.84 7.31 -14.41
C SER A 95 28.42 5.84 -14.41
N THR A 96 28.80 5.08 -15.44
CA THR A 96 28.56 3.62 -15.45
C THR A 96 29.28 2.89 -14.31
N SER A 97 30.27 3.52 -13.68
CA SER A 97 30.92 2.98 -12.47
C SER A 97 30.01 2.93 -11.24
N THR A 98 28.91 3.68 -11.24
CA THR A 98 27.89 3.64 -10.18
C THR A 98 26.73 2.71 -10.54
N TRP A 99 26.78 2.05 -11.69
CA TRP A 99 25.74 1.13 -12.16
C TRP A 99 26.02 -0.27 -11.64
N LEU A 100 25.01 -1.14 -11.71
CA LEU A 100 25.20 -2.55 -11.39
C LEU A 100 25.96 -3.22 -12.53
N HIS A 101 26.85 -4.15 -12.17
CA HIS A 101 27.74 -4.82 -13.11
C HIS A 101 27.61 -6.33 -12.99
N ALA A 102 27.50 -7.02 -14.13
CA ALA A 102 27.54 -8.47 -14.20
C ALA A 102 28.47 -8.95 -15.32
N THR A 103 29.18 -10.05 -15.09
CA THR A 103 30.07 -10.68 -16.06
C THR A 103 29.51 -12.02 -16.52
N TYR A 104 29.53 -12.26 -17.83
CA TYR A 104 29.08 -13.50 -18.45
C TYR A 104 30.16 -14.06 -19.38
N SER A 105 29.94 -15.27 -19.88
CA SER A 105 30.80 -15.84 -20.92
C SER A 105 30.74 -14.98 -22.19
N GLY A 106 31.82 -14.26 -22.49
CA GLY A 106 31.97 -13.46 -23.71
C GLY A 106 31.87 -11.94 -23.53
N GLY A 107 31.67 -11.45 -22.30
CA GLY A 107 31.65 -10.02 -22.03
C GLY A 107 31.08 -9.65 -20.66
N SER A 108 30.74 -8.38 -20.49
CA SER A 108 30.11 -7.85 -19.29
C SER A 108 28.89 -7.00 -19.64
N VAL A 109 28.07 -6.70 -18.65
CA VAL A 109 26.94 -5.81 -18.77
C VAL A 109 26.91 -4.85 -17.60
N ASP A 110 26.66 -3.58 -17.90
CA ASP A 110 26.35 -2.54 -16.92
C ASP A 110 24.86 -2.20 -17.04
N TYR A 111 24.14 -2.08 -15.93
CA TYR A 111 22.70 -1.82 -15.94
C TYR A 111 22.24 -0.97 -14.76
N CYS A 112 21.19 -0.18 -15.01
CA CYS A 112 20.65 0.82 -14.09
C CYS A 112 19.17 1.08 -14.40
N GLY A 113 18.52 1.91 -13.57
CA GLY A 113 17.17 2.40 -13.86
C GLY A 113 16.96 3.82 -13.34
N THR A 114 16.20 4.65 -14.06
CA THR A 114 15.70 5.94 -13.56
C THR A 114 14.19 5.86 -13.38
N LEU A 115 13.71 5.96 -12.14
CA LEU A 115 12.27 5.97 -11.81
C LEU A 115 11.67 7.37 -11.91
N ILE A 116 10.59 7.49 -12.67
CA ILE A 116 9.66 8.62 -12.64
C ILE A 116 8.49 8.24 -11.73
N ARG A 117 8.63 8.52 -10.43
CA ARG A 117 7.61 8.17 -9.41
C ARG A 117 6.22 8.73 -9.75
N ALA A 118 6.15 9.96 -10.25
CA ALA A 118 4.90 10.63 -10.66
C ALA A 118 4.10 9.84 -11.71
N SER A 119 4.77 9.03 -12.52
CA SER A 119 4.16 8.20 -13.56
C SER A 119 4.23 6.70 -13.24
N ALA A 120 4.75 6.33 -12.06
CA ALA A 120 5.09 4.94 -11.70
C ALA A 120 5.82 4.21 -12.85
N LEU A 121 6.81 4.87 -13.46
CA LEU A 121 7.48 4.43 -14.68
C LEU A 121 8.99 4.42 -14.53
N TRP A 122 9.62 3.27 -14.72
CA TRP A 122 11.06 3.14 -14.83
C TRP A 122 11.52 3.28 -16.28
N TYR A 123 12.62 4.00 -16.47
CA TYR A 123 13.48 3.88 -17.64
C TYR A 123 14.69 3.04 -17.29
N LEU A 124 14.70 1.81 -17.77
CA LEU A 124 15.83 0.90 -17.62
C LEU A 124 16.82 1.12 -18.74
N THR A 125 18.10 1.05 -18.42
CA THR A 125 19.18 1.09 -19.40
C THR A 125 20.17 -0.01 -19.09
N SER A 126 20.61 -0.70 -20.14
CA SER A 126 21.65 -1.69 -20.07
C SER A 126 22.66 -1.51 -21.20
N ILE A 127 23.95 -1.62 -20.88
CA ILE A 127 25.05 -1.55 -21.82
C ILE A 127 25.80 -2.88 -21.80
N GLY A 128 25.62 -3.67 -22.85
CA GLY A 128 26.37 -4.90 -23.08
C GLY A 128 27.72 -4.60 -23.73
N ASN A 129 28.79 -5.11 -23.13
CA ASN A 129 30.18 -4.88 -23.51
C ASN A 129 30.84 -6.19 -23.94
N THR A 130 31.35 -6.26 -25.16
CA THR A 130 32.13 -7.41 -25.65
C THR A 130 33.47 -7.00 -26.21
N HIS A 131 34.42 -7.93 -26.25
CA HIS A 131 35.72 -7.69 -26.87
C HIS A 131 35.58 -7.35 -28.36
N ASN A 132 36.27 -6.30 -28.82
CA ASN A 132 36.33 -5.96 -30.23
C ASN A 132 37.39 -6.82 -30.94
N PRO A 133 37.01 -7.77 -31.81
CA PRO A 133 37.95 -8.66 -32.47
C PRO A 133 38.92 -7.94 -33.41
N ASN A 134 38.62 -6.69 -33.80
CA ASN A 134 39.44 -5.88 -34.71
C ASN A 134 40.41 -4.92 -33.99
N LYS A 135 40.34 -4.82 -32.64
CA LYS A 135 41.24 -3.99 -31.83
C LYS A 135 41.52 -4.66 -30.49
N ALA A 136 42.77 -5.00 -30.21
CA ALA A 136 43.19 -5.75 -29.02
C ALA A 136 42.75 -5.15 -27.67
N SER A 137 42.49 -3.84 -27.60
CA SER A 137 41.97 -3.15 -26.41
C SER A 137 40.63 -2.44 -26.64
N GLY A 138 39.93 -2.79 -27.72
CA GLY A 138 38.63 -2.20 -28.06
C GLY A 138 37.48 -3.00 -27.47
N THR A 139 36.38 -2.31 -27.19
CA THR A 139 35.11 -2.91 -26.77
C THR A 139 34.06 -2.59 -27.83
N VAL A 140 33.20 -3.57 -28.15
CA VAL A 140 31.95 -3.35 -28.88
C VAL A 140 30.84 -3.26 -27.86
N THR A 141 30.14 -2.13 -27.85
CA THR A 141 29.05 -1.85 -26.92
C THR A 141 27.71 -1.86 -27.63
N ARG A 142 26.67 -2.29 -26.91
CA ARG A 142 25.28 -2.14 -27.30
C ARG A 142 24.48 -1.64 -26.12
N THR A 143 23.76 -0.55 -26.33
CA THR A 143 22.84 0.01 -25.34
C THR A 143 21.44 -0.46 -25.68
N LEU A 144 20.75 -1.00 -24.69
CA LEU A 144 19.33 -1.34 -24.75
C LEU A 144 18.61 -0.53 -23.67
N GLU A 145 17.46 0.04 -24.02
CA GLU A 145 16.57 0.71 -23.10
C GLU A 145 15.20 0.04 -23.11
N ALA A 146 14.55 0.05 -21.96
CA ALA A 146 13.19 -0.45 -21.80
C ALA A 146 12.42 0.44 -20.82
N THR A 147 11.10 0.47 -20.97
CA THR A 147 10.19 1.14 -20.04
C THR A 147 9.43 0.11 -19.23
N VAL A 148 9.33 0.29 -17.92
CA VAL A 148 8.63 -0.61 -17.01
C VAL A 148 7.63 0.19 -16.18
N THR A 149 6.35 -0.09 -16.35
CA THR A 149 5.31 0.49 -15.49
C THR A 149 5.20 -0.31 -14.21
N VAL A 150 4.90 0.35 -13.10
CA VAL A 150 4.77 -0.27 -11.79
C VAL A 150 3.34 -0.17 -11.33
N THR A 151 2.74 -1.30 -10.98
CA THR A 151 1.37 -1.35 -10.46
C THR A 151 1.44 -1.45 -8.94
N PRO A 152 0.95 -0.45 -8.18
CA PRO A 152 0.92 -0.52 -6.72
C PRO A 152 -0.06 -1.57 -6.25
N THR A 153 0.27 -2.23 -5.15
CA THR A 153 -0.65 -3.11 -4.44
C THR A 153 -1.23 -2.34 -3.26
N VAL A 154 -2.55 -2.31 -3.14
CA VAL A 154 -3.26 -1.50 -2.12
C VAL A 154 -3.84 -2.35 -1.00
N THR A 155 -4.03 -3.66 -1.23
CA THR A 155 -4.55 -4.61 -0.25
C THR A 155 -3.77 -5.91 -0.27
N GLN A 156 -3.83 -6.65 0.83
CA GLN A 156 -3.16 -7.93 1.01
C GLN A 156 -3.96 -8.87 1.89
N PRO A 157 -3.74 -10.20 1.80
CA PRO A 157 -4.35 -11.15 2.72
C PRO A 157 -3.95 -10.85 4.18
N LEU A 158 -4.90 -11.07 5.09
CA LEU A 158 -4.62 -10.94 6.52
C LEU A 158 -3.65 -12.03 7.00
N ASN A 159 -2.54 -11.63 7.63
CA ASN A 159 -1.55 -12.56 8.20
C ASN A 159 -1.69 -12.71 9.73
N ASN A 160 -1.99 -11.62 10.45
CA ASN A 160 -2.12 -11.64 11.90
C ASN A 160 -3.60 -11.69 12.35
N PRO A 161 -4.06 -12.74 13.05
CA PRO A 161 -5.46 -12.87 13.47
C PRO A 161 -5.88 -11.85 14.54
N VAL A 162 -4.95 -11.11 15.16
CA VAL A 162 -5.25 -10.08 16.16
C VAL A 162 -6.23 -9.02 15.65
N TRP A 163 -6.21 -8.76 14.36
CA TRP A 163 -7.09 -7.81 13.68
C TRP A 163 -8.54 -8.29 13.55
N ASN A 164 -8.91 -9.38 14.22
CA ASN A 164 -10.29 -9.78 14.42
C ASN A 164 -10.82 -9.42 15.81
N TYR A 165 -10.03 -8.73 16.65
CA TYR A 165 -10.33 -8.49 18.06
C TYR A 165 -10.19 -7.01 18.46
N LEU A 166 -10.85 -6.67 19.57
CA LEU A 166 -10.40 -5.65 20.51
C LEU A 166 -9.30 -6.28 21.37
N TYR A 167 -8.05 -5.88 21.15
CA TYR A 167 -6.87 -6.46 21.78
C TYR A 167 -6.30 -5.50 22.84
N ALA A 168 -6.21 -5.97 24.08
CA ALA A 168 -5.50 -5.32 25.18
C ALA A 168 -4.25 -6.12 25.54
N GLY A 169 -3.08 -5.51 25.31
CA GLY A 169 -1.78 -6.19 25.42
C GLY A 169 -1.09 -6.15 26.78
N ASN A 170 -1.53 -5.31 27.71
CA ASN A 170 -0.85 -5.15 29.01
C ASN A 170 -0.94 -6.42 29.88
N THR A 171 0.08 -6.68 30.69
CA THR A 171 0.16 -7.81 31.62
C THR A 171 0.92 -7.42 32.91
N GLY A 172 0.67 -8.15 33.99
CA GLY A 172 1.44 -8.03 35.24
C GLY A 172 0.79 -7.16 36.32
N SER A 173 -0.36 -6.54 36.04
CA SER A 173 -1.17 -5.79 37.00
C SER A 173 -2.30 -6.65 37.58
N ALA A 174 -2.89 -6.22 38.70
CA ALA A 174 -4.05 -6.91 39.28
C ALA A 174 -5.27 -6.87 38.33
N CYS A 175 -5.44 -5.76 37.62
CA CYS A 175 -6.37 -5.58 36.52
C CYS A 175 -5.57 -4.99 35.36
N ASP A 176 -5.22 -5.81 34.36
CA ASP A 176 -4.50 -5.34 33.17
C ASP A 176 -5.42 -4.59 32.22
N GLN A 177 -6.68 -5.07 32.14
CA GLN A 177 -7.77 -4.44 31.41
C GLN A 177 -8.96 -4.25 32.36
N THR A 178 -9.47 -3.03 32.45
CA THR A 178 -10.64 -2.70 33.27
C THR A 178 -11.76 -2.18 32.39
N LEU A 179 -12.94 -2.79 32.49
CA LEU A 179 -14.17 -2.30 31.90
C LEU A 179 -15.09 -1.83 33.03
N ASN A 180 -15.58 -0.60 32.96
CA ASN A 180 -16.44 -0.02 33.98
C ASN A 180 -17.63 0.77 33.42
N ASN A 181 -18.64 1.01 34.26
CA ASN A 181 -19.72 1.96 34.02
C ASN A 181 -20.56 1.71 32.76
N ASN A 182 -21.39 0.66 32.78
CA ASN A 182 -22.42 0.43 31.76
C ASN A 182 -21.89 0.20 30.33
N ILE A 183 -20.75 -0.47 30.18
CA ILE A 183 -20.27 -0.91 28.87
C ILE A 183 -21.11 -2.08 28.38
N SER A 184 -21.57 -1.99 27.14
CA SER A 184 -22.23 -3.09 26.43
C SER A 184 -21.55 -3.33 25.09
N GLY A 185 -21.63 -4.55 24.57
CA GLY A 185 -21.25 -4.76 23.17
C GLY A 185 -20.99 -6.20 22.78
N SER A 186 -20.78 -6.38 21.48
CA SER A 186 -20.73 -7.68 20.81
C SER A 186 -19.43 -7.95 20.05
N SER A 187 -18.47 -7.01 20.03
CA SER A 187 -17.16 -7.22 19.38
C SER A 187 -16.35 -8.32 20.05
N ARG A 188 -15.59 -9.11 19.29
CA ARG A 188 -14.66 -10.10 19.85
C ARG A 188 -13.56 -9.39 20.67
N MET A 189 -13.16 -9.95 21.81
CA MET A 189 -12.14 -9.33 22.67
C MET A 189 -11.04 -10.32 23.08
N TYR A 190 -9.80 -9.83 23.07
CA TYR A 190 -8.61 -10.54 23.52
C TYR A 190 -7.88 -9.71 24.57
N ILE A 191 -7.62 -10.30 25.73
CA ILE A 191 -6.92 -9.68 26.85
C ILE A 191 -5.72 -10.57 27.18
N ALA A 192 -4.52 -10.05 26.98
CA ALA A 192 -3.30 -10.81 27.28
C ALA A 192 -3.16 -11.11 28.78
N GLY A 193 -3.59 -10.19 29.65
CA GLY A 193 -3.50 -10.28 31.10
C GLY A 193 -4.83 -10.55 31.82
N ASN A 194 -4.99 -9.96 33.00
CA ASN A 194 -6.18 -10.04 33.85
C ASN A 194 -7.29 -9.07 33.39
N LEU A 195 -8.53 -9.54 33.32
CA LEU A 195 -9.71 -8.73 32.96
C LEU A 195 -10.60 -8.47 34.20
N CYS A 196 -10.94 -7.20 34.42
CA CYS A 196 -11.80 -6.77 35.53
C CYS A 196 -13.06 -6.04 35.01
N LEU A 197 -14.25 -6.50 35.42
CA LEU A 197 -15.55 -6.00 34.98
C LEU A 197 -16.36 -5.44 36.17
N SER A 198 -16.61 -4.13 36.20
CA SER A 198 -17.43 -3.49 37.25
C SER A 198 -17.63 -1.99 37.01
N PRO A 199 -18.80 -1.39 37.31
CA PRO A 199 -20.12 -1.99 37.53
C PRO A 199 -20.93 -2.08 36.22
N ASN A 200 -21.95 -2.94 36.20
CA ASN A 200 -22.95 -3.06 35.12
C ASN A 200 -22.37 -3.30 33.72
N VAL A 201 -21.23 -4.00 33.61
CA VAL A 201 -20.65 -4.35 32.31
C VAL A 201 -21.25 -5.65 31.81
N GLN A 202 -21.75 -5.66 30.58
CA GLN A 202 -22.33 -6.84 29.95
C GLN A 202 -21.60 -7.13 28.64
N LEU A 203 -20.76 -8.17 28.64
CA LEU A 203 -20.08 -8.62 27.43
C LEU A 203 -20.97 -9.59 26.67
N ASN A 204 -21.60 -9.13 25.59
CA ASN A 204 -22.46 -9.92 24.71
C ASN A 204 -21.72 -10.32 23.42
N GLN A 205 -20.44 -10.60 23.57
CA GLN A 205 -19.49 -10.83 22.48
C GLN A 205 -19.64 -12.24 21.90
N SER A 206 -19.20 -12.46 20.66
CA SER A 206 -19.12 -13.83 20.13
C SER A 206 -18.04 -14.65 20.85
N THR A 207 -16.88 -14.03 21.12
CA THR A 207 -15.74 -14.67 21.78
C THR A 207 -15.01 -13.69 22.70
N VAL A 208 -14.70 -14.12 23.94
CA VAL A 208 -13.87 -13.42 24.92
C VAL A 208 -12.69 -14.32 25.29
N ILE A 209 -11.47 -13.84 25.10
CA ILE A 209 -10.25 -14.55 25.50
C ILE A 209 -9.51 -13.74 26.56
N VAL A 210 -9.26 -14.36 27.71
CA VAL A 210 -8.50 -13.80 28.82
C VAL A 210 -7.29 -14.69 29.11
N GLY A 211 -6.08 -14.18 28.92
CA GLY A 211 -4.85 -14.91 29.22
C GLY A 211 -4.63 -15.12 30.72
N GLY A 212 -5.03 -14.13 31.54
CA GLY A 212 -4.94 -14.16 33.00
C GLY A 212 -6.24 -14.54 33.71
N ASN A 213 -6.46 -13.91 34.86
CA ASN A 213 -7.64 -14.07 35.70
C ASN A 213 -8.80 -13.17 35.22
N LEU A 214 -10.03 -13.61 35.47
CA LEU A 214 -11.26 -12.87 35.16
C LEU A 214 -12.02 -12.52 36.46
N ASP A 215 -12.14 -11.22 36.74
CA ASP A 215 -12.80 -10.66 37.91
C ASP A 215 -14.09 -9.93 37.52
N LEU A 216 -15.20 -10.27 38.15
CA LEU A 216 -16.49 -9.63 37.93
C LEU A 216 -17.04 -9.11 39.26
N SER A 217 -17.70 -7.96 39.25
CA SER A 217 -18.46 -7.50 40.41
C SER A 217 -19.60 -6.56 40.00
N ASN A 218 -20.45 -6.20 40.97
CA ASN A 218 -21.46 -5.14 40.82
C ASN A 218 -22.30 -5.29 39.54
N ASN A 219 -23.02 -6.40 39.42
CA ASN A 219 -23.92 -6.71 38.30
C ASN A 219 -23.23 -6.84 36.92
N ALA A 220 -21.92 -7.00 36.88
CA ALA A 220 -21.23 -7.40 35.65
C ALA A 220 -21.52 -8.86 35.26
N SER A 221 -21.50 -9.14 33.96
CA SER A 221 -21.61 -10.49 33.41
C SER A 221 -20.89 -10.66 32.08
N VAL A 222 -20.52 -11.91 31.78
CA VAL A 222 -20.12 -12.36 30.45
C VAL A 222 -21.25 -13.22 29.90
N GLY A 223 -21.87 -12.78 28.81
CA GLY A 223 -23.06 -13.40 28.22
C GLY A 223 -24.33 -13.26 29.06
N ALA A 224 -25.34 -14.04 28.67
CA ALA A 224 -26.58 -14.23 29.41
C ALA A 224 -27.02 -15.71 29.44
N SER A 225 -27.79 -16.10 30.46
CA SER A 225 -28.28 -17.47 30.65
C SER A 225 -29.56 -17.81 29.86
N THR A 226 -30.08 -16.89 29.06
CA THR A 226 -31.40 -17.02 28.42
C THR A 226 -31.45 -18.10 27.34
N SER A 227 -30.35 -18.38 26.64
CA SER A 227 -30.22 -19.47 25.66
C SER A 227 -28.74 -19.77 25.38
N LEU A 228 -28.45 -20.84 24.63
CA LEU A 228 -27.09 -21.09 24.12
C LEU A 228 -26.62 -20.01 23.13
N SER A 229 -27.53 -19.30 22.46
CA SER A 229 -27.17 -18.21 21.54
C SER A 229 -26.74 -16.94 22.27
N THR A 230 -27.20 -16.71 23.51
CA THR A 230 -26.82 -15.56 24.33
C THR A 230 -25.62 -15.83 25.26
N ARG A 231 -25.14 -17.08 25.30
CA ARG A 231 -23.86 -17.45 25.92
C ARG A 231 -22.68 -17.13 25.01
N VAL A 232 -21.58 -16.71 25.63
CA VAL A 232 -20.36 -16.26 24.95
C VAL A 232 -19.32 -17.38 24.93
N GLU A 233 -18.58 -17.52 23.83
CA GLU A 233 -17.42 -18.40 23.82
C GLU A 233 -16.31 -17.79 24.70
N THR A 234 -16.00 -18.40 25.85
CA THR A 234 -15.08 -17.79 26.83
C THR A 234 -13.88 -18.68 27.11
N TYR A 235 -12.70 -18.06 27.01
CA TYR A 235 -11.43 -18.67 27.38
C TYR A 235 -10.82 -17.90 28.55
N VAL A 236 -10.36 -18.60 29.58
CA VAL A 236 -9.68 -17.99 30.74
C VAL A 236 -8.49 -18.86 31.13
N GLY A 237 -7.27 -18.34 30.97
CA GLY A 237 -6.04 -19.05 31.34
C GLY A 237 -5.81 -19.10 32.86
N GLY A 238 -6.37 -18.16 33.62
CA GLY A 238 -6.28 -18.08 35.07
C GLY A 238 -7.56 -18.45 35.81
N ASN A 239 -7.74 -17.86 36.99
CA ASN A 239 -8.87 -18.09 37.87
C ASN A 239 -10.00 -17.09 37.62
N CYS A 240 -11.20 -17.44 38.08
CA CYS A 240 -12.37 -16.56 38.06
C CYS A 240 -12.88 -16.26 39.46
N ARG A 241 -13.39 -15.05 39.66
CA ARG A 241 -14.15 -14.68 40.87
C ARG A 241 -15.31 -13.75 40.54
N TYR A 242 -16.26 -13.66 41.47
CA TYR A 242 -17.38 -12.73 41.40
C TYR A 242 -17.58 -12.06 42.76
N GLY A 243 -17.82 -10.75 42.78
CA GLY A 243 -18.19 -9.99 43.98
C GLY A 243 -17.14 -10.02 45.10
N GLY A 244 -15.85 -10.14 44.75
CA GLY A 244 -14.76 -10.23 45.73
C GLY A 244 -14.62 -11.59 46.42
N ALA A 245 -15.31 -12.63 45.94
CA ALA A 245 -15.14 -14.00 46.43
C ALA A 245 -13.70 -14.52 46.23
N ALA A 246 -13.36 -15.63 46.91
CA ALA A 246 -12.09 -16.31 46.69
C ALA A 246 -11.93 -16.77 45.23
N TRP A 247 -10.70 -16.64 44.72
CA TRP A 247 -10.31 -17.14 43.40
C TRP A 247 -10.51 -18.65 43.30
N ALA A 248 -11.06 -19.10 42.18
CA ALA A 248 -11.20 -20.52 41.86
C ALA A 248 -10.91 -20.78 40.38
N ALA A 249 -10.56 -22.01 40.03
CA ALA A 249 -10.31 -22.41 38.65
C ALA A 249 -11.51 -22.05 37.76
N CYS A 250 -11.24 -21.43 36.62
CA CYS A 250 -12.27 -20.99 35.69
C CYS A 250 -12.57 -22.05 34.62
N SER A 251 -13.20 -23.13 35.05
CA SER A 251 -13.51 -24.28 34.19
C SER A 251 -14.91 -24.82 34.48
N GLY A 252 -15.55 -25.49 33.53
CA GLY A 252 -16.91 -25.99 33.70
C GLY A 252 -17.95 -24.87 33.71
N ASN A 253 -19.14 -25.16 34.22
CA ASN A 253 -20.22 -24.17 34.31
C ASN A 253 -19.90 -23.10 35.37
N GLN A 254 -19.80 -21.84 34.95
CA GLN A 254 -19.47 -20.68 35.78
C GLN A 254 -20.65 -19.69 35.92
N ASP A 255 -21.89 -20.13 35.67
CA ASP A 255 -23.10 -19.29 35.79
C ASP A 255 -23.23 -18.66 37.19
N ALA A 256 -22.83 -19.37 38.25
CA ALA A 256 -22.83 -18.87 39.62
C ALA A 256 -21.90 -17.67 39.85
N ARG A 257 -21.01 -17.37 38.90
CA ARG A 257 -20.10 -16.22 38.88
C ARG A 257 -20.47 -15.19 37.81
N ASN A 258 -21.69 -15.27 37.25
CA ASN A 258 -22.17 -14.46 36.13
C ASN A 258 -21.32 -14.62 34.85
N ILE A 259 -20.71 -15.78 34.65
CA ILE A 259 -19.97 -16.13 33.44
C ILE A 259 -20.80 -17.17 32.68
N TYR A 260 -21.69 -16.67 31.82
CA TYR A 260 -22.59 -17.45 30.99
C TYR A 260 -21.91 -17.85 29.69
N SER A 261 -21.04 -18.85 29.80
CA SER A 261 -20.15 -19.28 28.71
C SER A 261 -20.63 -20.53 27.98
N LYS A 262 -20.09 -20.73 26.77
CA LYS A 262 -20.14 -21.97 26.00
C LYS A 262 -18.75 -22.30 25.39
N LEU A 263 -18.50 -23.56 25.06
CA LEU A 263 -17.32 -23.97 24.30
C LEU A 263 -17.48 -23.67 22.81
N SER A 264 -16.39 -23.85 22.05
CA SER A 264 -16.34 -23.66 20.59
C SER A 264 -17.28 -24.58 19.79
N ASP A 265 -17.79 -25.67 20.41
CA ASP A 265 -18.83 -26.53 19.83
C ASP A 265 -20.21 -25.86 19.77
N GLY A 266 -20.38 -24.71 20.43
CA GLY A 266 -21.60 -23.92 20.45
C GLY A 266 -22.72 -24.46 21.35
N VAL A 267 -22.53 -25.62 22.00
CA VAL A 267 -23.59 -26.32 22.75
C VAL A 267 -23.22 -26.68 24.18
N THR A 268 -21.93 -26.83 24.48
CA THR A 268 -21.47 -27.22 25.82
C THR A 268 -21.33 -25.98 26.71
N THR A 269 -22.08 -25.92 27.81
CA THR A 269 -21.95 -24.87 28.83
C THR A 269 -20.71 -25.10 29.68
N SER A 270 -19.61 -24.43 29.33
CA SER A 270 -18.35 -24.45 30.07
C SER A 270 -17.48 -23.26 29.65
N VAL A 271 -16.61 -22.81 30.55
CA VAL A 271 -15.44 -21.98 30.21
C VAL A 271 -14.29 -22.89 29.74
N ASN A 272 -13.56 -22.47 28.71
CA ASN A 272 -12.32 -23.14 28.30
C ASN A 272 -11.13 -22.61 29.11
N HIS A 273 -10.46 -23.49 29.84
CA HIS A 273 -9.35 -23.11 30.71
C HIS A 273 -7.99 -23.06 29.99
N VAL A 274 -7.97 -23.28 28.67
CA VAL A 274 -6.79 -23.17 27.82
C VAL A 274 -7.00 -21.99 26.87
N ALA A 275 -6.55 -20.80 27.28
CA ALA A 275 -6.64 -19.62 26.44
C ALA A 275 -5.68 -19.69 25.25
N PRO A 276 -6.15 -19.51 24.00
CA PRO A 276 -5.26 -19.43 22.85
C PRO A 276 -4.37 -18.18 22.96
N VAL A 277 -3.14 -18.29 22.48
CA VAL A 277 -2.20 -17.16 22.43
C VAL A 277 -2.33 -16.49 21.07
N VAL A 278 -2.64 -15.19 21.07
CA VAL A 278 -2.64 -14.33 19.87
C VAL A 278 -1.46 -13.39 20.00
N ALA A 279 -0.56 -13.42 19.02
CA ALA A 279 0.64 -12.59 19.06
C ALA A 279 0.28 -11.10 18.91
N PRO A 280 0.88 -10.19 19.71
CA PRO A 280 0.68 -8.75 19.54
C PRO A 280 1.18 -8.33 18.14
N PRO A 281 0.52 -7.37 17.48
CA PRO A 281 1.00 -6.86 16.21
C PRO A 281 2.15 -5.86 16.43
N ALA A 282 3.07 -5.84 15.47
CA ALA A 282 4.23 -4.96 15.43
C ALA A 282 4.10 -4.04 14.20
N ALA A 283 4.14 -2.73 14.44
CA ALA A 283 4.11 -1.71 13.41
C ALA A 283 5.54 -1.36 12.96
N ASP A 284 5.78 -1.34 11.65
CA ASP A 284 7.07 -0.96 11.08
C ASP A 284 7.08 0.53 10.68
N PHE A 285 7.29 1.39 11.66
CA PHE A 285 7.35 2.83 11.42
C PHE A 285 8.53 3.23 10.53
N ALA A 286 9.67 2.54 10.63
CA ALA A 286 10.87 2.90 9.88
C ALA A 286 10.69 2.63 8.38
N THR A 287 10.17 1.46 8.03
CA THR A 287 9.87 1.11 6.65
C THR A 287 8.82 2.04 6.07
N TRP A 288 7.74 2.33 6.80
CA TRP A 288 6.69 3.20 6.27
C TRP A 288 7.06 4.68 6.24
N TYR A 289 7.98 5.15 7.07
CA TYR A 289 8.53 6.51 6.97
C TYR A 289 9.18 6.75 5.60
N GLU A 290 9.93 5.75 5.09
CA GLU A 290 10.60 5.82 3.79
C GLU A 290 9.70 5.46 2.61
N ASN A 291 8.73 4.57 2.79
CA ASN A 291 7.97 3.96 1.68
C ASN A 291 6.53 4.47 1.53
N ALA A 292 5.99 5.18 2.51
CA ALA A 292 4.61 5.66 2.46
C ALA A 292 4.38 6.65 1.33
N ILE A 293 3.17 6.55 0.79
CA ILE A 293 2.68 7.29 -0.35
C ILE A 293 1.22 7.69 -0.09
N PRO A 294 0.95 8.99 0.10
CA PRO A 294 1.92 10.05 0.40
C PRO A 294 2.62 9.90 1.77
N GLY A 295 3.81 10.46 1.90
CA GLY A 295 4.62 10.41 3.12
C GLY A 295 5.83 11.34 3.10
N PRO A 296 6.70 11.26 4.12
CA PRO A 296 7.91 12.09 4.30
C PRO A 296 8.84 12.12 3.07
N SER A 297 9.14 10.95 2.50
CA SER A 297 9.98 10.83 1.30
C SER A 297 9.23 11.12 -0.01
N GLN A 298 7.89 11.16 0.03
CA GLN A 298 7.02 11.17 -1.15
C GLN A 298 5.78 12.04 -0.97
N THR A 299 5.92 13.32 -1.31
CA THR A 299 4.82 14.28 -1.32
C THR A 299 3.88 14.07 -2.51
N CYS A 300 2.79 14.84 -2.55
CA CYS A 300 1.75 14.73 -3.57
C CYS A 300 2.31 14.94 -4.99
N THR A 301 2.06 14.00 -5.90
CA THR A 301 2.24 14.20 -7.34
C THR A 301 1.23 15.20 -7.90
N SER A 302 -0.01 15.13 -7.40
CA SER A 302 -1.10 16.05 -7.73
C SER A 302 -1.85 16.41 -6.46
N SER A 303 -2.17 17.69 -6.29
CA SER A 303 -2.88 18.16 -5.10
C SER A 303 -3.81 19.34 -5.38
N SER A 304 -4.77 19.55 -4.49
CA SER A 304 -5.61 20.75 -4.41
C SER A 304 -5.87 21.14 -2.95
N GLY A 305 -6.29 22.39 -2.73
CA GLY A 305 -6.48 22.93 -1.38
C GLY A 305 -5.17 22.97 -0.60
N THR A 306 -5.23 22.67 0.70
CA THR A 306 -4.06 22.58 1.58
C THR A 306 -3.98 21.16 2.15
N PRO A 307 -3.25 20.24 1.49
CA PRO A 307 -3.05 18.90 2.00
C PRO A 307 -2.30 18.85 3.34
N PRO A 308 -2.33 17.71 4.04
CA PRO A 308 -1.46 17.42 5.17
C PRO A 308 0.01 17.76 4.90
N THR A 309 0.67 18.32 5.91
CA THR A 309 2.14 18.30 5.96
C THR A 309 2.56 16.93 6.48
N PHE A 310 3.41 16.23 5.74
CA PHE A 310 3.83 14.87 6.08
C PHE A 310 5.10 14.84 6.93
N ASP A 311 5.99 15.83 6.79
CA ASP A 311 7.27 15.91 7.49
C ASP A 311 7.83 17.35 7.40
N GLY A 312 8.65 17.78 8.37
CA GLY A 312 9.30 19.09 8.42
C GLY A 312 10.82 19.11 8.28
N ASN A 313 11.52 17.97 8.34
CA ASN A 313 12.98 17.87 8.41
C ASN A 313 13.59 16.54 7.88
N TYR A 314 12.92 15.87 6.94
CA TYR A 314 13.33 14.62 6.31
C TYR A 314 14.83 14.64 5.96
N PRO A 315 15.60 13.56 6.27
CA PRO A 315 15.15 12.21 6.62
C PRO A 315 15.07 11.92 8.13
N ASN A 316 14.98 12.93 9.00
CA ASN A 316 14.92 12.68 10.44
C ASN A 316 13.51 12.27 10.86
N HIS A 317 13.35 11.03 11.30
CA HIS A 317 12.09 10.54 11.88
C HIS A 317 11.99 10.97 13.35
N ASP A 318 11.46 12.18 13.60
CA ASP A 318 11.51 12.81 14.93
C ASP A 318 10.26 13.61 15.36
N ASN A 319 9.09 13.32 14.75
CA ASN A 319 7.82 14.00 15.01
C ASN A 319 7.91 15.51 14.71
N SER A 320 8.54 15.82 13.58
CA SER A 320 8.85 17.18 13.09
C SER A 320 7.62 18.05 12.81
N VAL A 321 6.46 17.46 12.54
CA VAL A 321 5.20 18.17 12.33
C VAL A 321 4.55 18.49 13.69
N SER A 322 4.95 19.63 14.26
CA SER A 322 4.57 20.05 15.62
C SER A 322 3.08 20.36 15.81
N THR A 323 2.38 20.76 14.74
CA THR A 323 0.94 21.05 14.79
C THR A 323 0.15 19.85 14.28
N PRO A 324 -0.80 19.31 15.07
CA PRO A 324 -1.61 18.19 14.62
C PRO A 324 -2.33 18.49 13.30
N VAL A 325 -2.13 17.62 12.31
CA VAL A 325 -2.81 17.71 11.01
C VAL A 325 -4.30 17.44 11.21
N ASP A 326 -5.14 18.41 10.87
CA ASP A 326 -6.59 18.17 10.81
C ASP A 326 -6.93 17.46 9.49
N LEU A 327 -7.45 16.25 9.61
CA LEU A 327 -7.91 15.45 8.48
C LEU A 327 -9.28 15.91 7.96
N THR A 328 -10.01 16.70 8.75
CA THR A 328 -11.38 17.15 8.46
C THR A 328 -11.58 18.67 8.54
N PRO A 329 -10.69 19.49 7.94
CA PRO A 329 -10.77 20.94 8.05
C PRO A 329 -12.03 21.49 7.38
N SER A 330 -12.28 22.79 7.58
CA SER A 330 -13.44 23.47 6.98
C SER A 330 -13.38 23.57 5.44
N SER A 331 -12.19 23.43 4.85
CA SER A 331 -11.96 23.45 3.40
C SER A 331 -11.57 22.07 2.87
N SER A 332 -11.93 21.77 1.63
CA SER A 332 -11.52 20.53 0.98
C SER A 332 -10.04 20.55 0.62
N TYR A 333 -9.40 19.39 0.69
CA TYR A 333 -8.03 19.17 0.19
C TYR A 333 -7.95 17.85 -0.54
N PHE A 334 -6.91 17.70 -1.37
CA PHE A 334 -6.61 16.46 -2.03
C PHE A 334 -5.11 16.31 -2.20
N CYS A 335 -4.58 15.12 -1.91
CA CYS A 335 -3.22 14.73 -2.18
C CYS A 335 -3.22 13.32 -2.77
N ARG A 336 -2.46 13.16 -3.86
CA ARG A 336 -2.34 11.89 -4.53
C ARG A 336 -0.92 11.69 -5.02
N VAL A 337 -0.44 10.45 -4.90
CA VAL A 337 0.85 9.99 -5.42
C VAL A 337 0.61 8.95 -6.53
N GLY A 338 1.36 9.08 -7.62
CA GLY A 338 1.30 8.19 -8.79
C GLY A 338 0.57 8.80 -10.00
N PRO A 339 0.34 8.02 -11.08
CA PRO A 339 -0.16 8.51 -12.37
C PRO A 339 -1.67 8.72 -12.36
N GLY A 340 -2.21 9.93 -12.50
CA GLY A 340 -3.67 10.15 -12.39
C GLY A 340 -4.06 11.62 -12.33
N ALA A 341 -5.37 11.89 -12.42
CA ALA A 341 -5.94 13.23 -12.30
C ALA A 341 -7.35 13.14 -11.71
N ASN A 342 -7.81 14.22 -11.10
CA ASN A 342 -9.18 14.38 -10.66
C ASN A 342 -9.79 15.66 -11.23
N THR A 343 -11.11 15.69 -11.25
CA THR A 343 -11.92 16.82 -11.68
C THR A 343 -13.28 16.71 -11.00
N THR A 344 -14.16 17.67 -11.22
CA THR A 344 -15.54 17.58 -10.74
C THR A 344 -16.51 17.61 -11.90
N LEU A 345 -17.66 16.96 -11.72
CA LEU A 345 -18.80 17.14 -12.63
C LEU A 345 -19.21 18.62 -12.62
N ALA A 346 -19.17 19.26 -13.78
CA ALA A 346 -19.64 20.64 -13.95
C ALA A 346 -21.18 20.74 -13.90
N GLY A 347 -21.89 19.61 -14.04
CA GLY A 347 -23.34 19.50 -13.91
C GLY A 347 -23.76 18.09 -13.48
N ALA A 348 -24.94 17.97 -12.88
CA ALA A 348 -25.52 16.69 -12.51
C ALA A 348 -25.79 15.81 -13.74
N MET A 349 -25.76 14.49 -13.56
CA MET A 349 -26.03 13.51 -14.61
C MET A 349 -26.97 12.39 -14.14
N THR A 350 -27.86 11.94 -15.01
CA THR A 350 -28.76 10.79 -14.78
C THR A 350 -28.03 9.47 -15.04
N SER A 351 -28.64 8.35 -14.66
CA SER A 351 -28.10 7.00 -14.90
C SER A 351 -28.06 6.57 -16.38
N SER A 352 -28.67 7.34 -17.29
CA SER A 352 -28.74 7.03 -18.72
C SER A 352 -27.91 7.95 -19.62
N GLN A 353 -27.39 9.07 -19.10
CA GLN A 353 -26.57 9.98 -19.89
C GLN A 353 -25.20 9.37 -20.26
N THR A 354 -24.79 9.52 -21.51
CA THR A 354 -23.50 9.05 -22.06
C THR A 354 -22.53 10.17 -22.39
N THR A 355 -22.88 11.40 -21.99
CA THR A 355 -22.01 12.57 -22.06
C THR A 355 -21.98 13.27 -20.70
N LEU A 356 -20.81 13.76 -20.32
CA LEU A 356 -20.62 14.52 -19.09
C LEU A 356 -19.69 15.70 -19.34
N THR A 357 -19.80 16.73 -18.51
CA THR A 357 -18.93 17.90 -18.54
C THR A 357 -18.16 17.97 -17.24
N VAL A 358 -16.86 18.23 -17.33
CA VAL A 358 -15.95 18.32 -16.19
C VAL A 358 -15.38 19.72 -16.02
N ALA A 359 -15.00 20.09 -14.80
CA ALA A 359 -14.42 21.40 -14.51
C ALA A 359 -13.05 21.63 -15.19
N SER A 360 -12.26 20.57 -15.36
CA SER A 360 -10.96 20.57 -16.05
C SER A 360 -10.63 19.19 -16.62
N ALA A 361 -9.92 19.16 -17.75
CA ALA A 361 -9.39 17.94 -18.35
C ALA A 361 -7.86 17.79 -18.21
N THR A 362 -7.21 18.75 -17.55
CA THR A 362 -5.75 18.71 -17.32
C THR A 362 -5.36 17.47 -16.52
N GLY A 363 -4.34 16.75 -16.99
CA GLY A 363 -3.82 15.54 -16.32
C GLY A 363 -4.54 14.24 -16.67
N PHE A 364 -5.65 14.30 -17.42
CA PHE A 364 -6.31 13.10 -17.96
C PHE A 364 -5.67 12.67 -19.29
N PRO A 365 -5.71 11.36 -19.62
CA PRO A 365 -5.09 10.85 -20.85
C PRO A 365 -5.69 11.43 -22.14
N SER A 366 -4.86 11.48 -23.18
CA SER A 366 -5.27 11.82 -24.55
C SER A 366 -5.77 10.61 -25.36
N SER A 367 -5.95 9.47 -24.70
CA SER A 367 -6.48 8.21 -25.23
C SER A 367 -7.60 7.69 -24.32
N GLN A 368 -8.25 6.57 -24.64
CA GLN A 368 -9.30 5.99 -23.80
C GLN A 368 -8.83 5.75 -22.34
N PHE A 369 -9.67 6.09 -21.36
CA PHE A 369 -9.39 5.88 -19.93
C PHE A 369 -10.67 5.62 -19.13
N THR A 370 -10.56 4.99 -17.96
CA THR A 370 -11.70 4.77 -17.06
C THR A 370 -11.70 5.83 -15.97
N ILE A 371 -12.88 6.29 -15.56
CA ILE A 371 -13.09 7.22 -14.44
C ILE A 371 -13.99 6.57 -13.40
N ARG A 372 -13.88 6.97 -12.14
CA ARG A 372 -14.82 6.63 -11.07
C ARG A 372 -15.50 7.90 -10.56
N VAL A 373 -16.79 7.82 -10.29
CA VAL A 373 -17.57 8.81 -9.55
C VAL A 373 -18.57 8.06 -8.68
N ASP A 374 -18.63 8.41 -7.39
CA ASP A 374 -19.31 7.61 -6.37
C ASP A 374 -18.89 6.12 -6.50
N ASP A 375 -19.84 5.19 -6.65
CA ASP A 375 -19.58 3.75 -6.85
C ASP A 375 -19.66 3.31 -8.32
N GLU A 376 -19.84 4.25 -9.26
CA GLU A 376 -19.86 3.95 -10.68
C GLU A 376 -18.47 4.15 -11.32
N SER A 377 -18.03 3.14 -12.08
CA SER A 377 -16.93 3.29 -13.04
C SER A 377 -17.50 3.54 -14.44
N MET A 378 -16.95 4.53 -15.14
CA MET A 378 -17.30 4.84 -16.53
C MET A 378 -16.07 4.80 -17.42
N LEU A 379 -16.21 4.31 -18.63
CA LEU A 379 -15.14 4.33 -19.63
C LEU A 379 -15.28 5.58 -20.51
N VAL A 380 -14.31 6.49 -20.46
CA VAL A 380 -14.24 7.67 -21.34
C VAL A 380 -13.72 7.25 -22.70
N THR A 381 -14.56 7.37 -23.73
CA THR A 381 -14.29 6.91 -25.10
C THR A 381 -14.09 8.04 -26.11
N GLY A 382 -14.33 9.30 -25.72
CA GLY A 382 -14.14 10.46 -26.59
C GLY A 382 -14.15 11.80 -25.84
N GLY A 383 -13.74 12.87 -26.52
CA GLY A 383 -13.62 14.21 -25.93
C GLY A 383 -12.30 14.46 -25.18
N PHE A 384 -11.28 13.62 -25.42
CA PHE A 384 -9.98 13.68 -24.74
C PHE A 384 -9.33 15.07 -24.82
N GLY A 385 -8.74 15.52 -23.71
CA GLY A 385 -8.12 16.85 -23.61
C GLY A 385 -9.11 18.03 -23.61
N THR A 386 -10.41 17.79 -23.67
CA THR A 386 -11.47 18.81 -23.57
C THR A 386 -12.33 18.59 -22.33
N THR A 387 -13.14 19.57 -21.92
CA THR A 387 -14.02 19.47 -20.74
C THR A 387 -15.32 18.71 -20.97
N THR A 388 -15.58 18.20 -22.18
CA THR A 388 -16.80 17.44 -22.48
C THR A 388 -16.43 16.04 -22.94
N TRP A 389 -16.83 15.03 -22.18
CA TRP A 389 -16.45 13.64 -22.42
C TRP A 389 -17.63 12.79 -22.86
N THR A 390 -17.36 11.84 -23.75
CA THR A 390 -18.27 10.73 -24.08
C THR A 390 -17.89 9.53 -23.24
N VAL A 391 -18.88 8.89 -22.61
CA VAL A 391 -18.67 7.77 -21.69
C VAL A 391 -19.54 6.56 -22.00
N THR A 392 -18.99 5.38 -21.77
CA THR A 392 -19.75 4.14 -21.57
C THR A 392 -19.94 3.94 -20.06
N ARG A 393 -21.21 3.85 -19.65
CA ARG A 393 -21.65 3.71 -18.25
C ARG A 393 -21.46 2.29 -17.72
N GLY A 394 -21.41 2.11 -16.41
CA GLY A 394 -21.36 0.79 -15.77
C GLY A 394 -20.15 -0.06 -16.19
N ALA A 395 -19.00 0.57 -16.43
CA ALA A 395 -17.75 -0.12 -16.72
C ALA A 395 -17.27 -0.91 -15.48
N ASN A 396 -16.36 -1.86 -15.68
CA ASN A 396 -15.75 -2.67 -14.62
C ASN A 396 -16.77 -3.36 -13.68
N GLY A 397 -17.95 -3.74 -14.19
CA GLY A 397 -18.99 -4.41 -13.40
C GLY A 397 -19.77 -3.50 -12.45
N SER A 398 -19.58 -2.18 -12.54
CA SER A 398 -20.36 -1.21 -11.76
C SER A 398 -21.77 -1.01 -12.33
N THR A 399 -22.69 -0.51 -11.52
CA THR A 399 -24.07 -0.20 -11.93
C THR A 399 -24.20 1.28 -12.28
N SER A 400 -24.85 1.60 -13.40
CA SER A 400 -25.09 2.99 -13.80
C SER A 400 -25.99 3.74 -12.79
N ALA A 401 -25.51 4.86 -12.24
CA ALA A 401 -26.19 5.63 -11.20
C ALA A 401 -26.42 7.11 -11.59
N ALA A 402 -27.27 7.82 -10.87
CA ALA A 402 -27.35 9.29 -11.03
C ALA A 402 -26.28 9.95 -10.14
N HIS A 403 -25.62 10.99 -10.65
CA HIS A 403 -24.58 11.73 -9.92
C HIS A 403 -24.94 13.22 -9.86
N LEU A 404 -24.64 13.85 -8.73
CA LEU A 404 -24.88 15.28 -8.51
C LEU A 404 -23.79 16.15 -9.16
N SER A 405 -24.10 17.42 -9.38
CA SER A 405 -23.08 18.40 -9.78
C SER A 405 -22.05 18.57 -8.66
N GLY A 406 -20.79 18.83 -9.03
CA GLY A 406 -19.69 18.96 -8.09
C GLY A 406 -19.14 17.64 -7.56
N GLN A 407 -19.72 16.50 -7.96
CA GLN A 407 -19.16 15.20 -7.58
C GLN A 407 -17.77 15.01 -8.16
N THR A 408 -16.89 14.41 -7.37
CA THR A 408 -15.49 14.20 -7.76
C THR A 408 -15.41 13.03 -8.73
N LEU A 409 -14.79 13.31 -9.87
CA LEU A 409 -14.41 12.34 -10.90
C LEU A 409 -12.92 12.07 -10.77
N VAL A 410 -12.56 10.80 -10.62
CA VAL A 410 -11.17 10.38 -10.50
C VAL A 410 -10.82 9.52 -11.71
N TRP A 411 -9.68 9.80 -12.35
CA TRP A 411 -9.11 8.87 -13.33
C TRP A 411 -8.78 7.55 -12.61
N ASN A 412 -9.50 6.49 -12.99
CA ASN A 412 -9.40 5.15 -12.44
C ASN A 412 -8.12 4.46 -12.95
N THR A 413 -7.01 4.93 -12.38
CA THR A 413 -5.69 4.28 -12.39
C THR A 413 -5.50 3.65 -11.03
N ALA A 414 -4.67 2.60 -10.97
CA ALA A 414 -4.14 2.16 -9.68
C ALA A 414 -3.30 3.32 -9.10
N THR A 415 -3.90 4.10 -8.21
CA THR A 415 -3.20 5.17 -7.49
C THR A 415 -2.24 4.52 -6.51
N SER A 416 -0.99 4.97 -6.47
CA SER A 416 -0.04 4.44 -5.49
C SER A 416 -0.40 4.91 -4.09
N GLY A 417 -1.02 6.10 -3.96
CA GLY A 417 -1.61 6.55 -2.70
C GLY A 417 -2.49 7.79 -2.81
N VAL A 418 -3.47 7.92 -1.91
CA VAL A 418 -4.40 9.05 -1.85
C VAL A 418 -4.75 9.37 -0.39
N ILE A 419 -4.76 10.66 -0.07
CA ILE A 419 -5.48 11.21 1.08
C ILE A 419 -6.20 12.49 0.64
N GLY A 420 -7.51 12.55 0.85
CA GLY A 420 -8.29 13.71 0.42
C GLY A 420 -9.53 13.90 1.27
N TRP A 421 -9.93 15.15 1.46
CA TRP A 421 -11.09 15.51 2.25
C TRP A 421 -12.03 16.37 1.43
N ASN A 422 -13.31 15.99 1.40
CA ASN A 422 -14.38 16.81 0.85
C ASN A 422 -15.20 17.41 2.00
N ALA A 423 -15.00 18.70 2.26
CA ALA A 423 -15.67 19.40 3.35
C ALA A 423 -17.18 19.59 3.14
N THR A 424 -17.67 19.47 1.91
CA THR A 424 -19.10 19.58 1.56
C THR A 424 -19.83 18.27 1.84
N THR A 425 -19.29 17.15 1.36
CA THR A 425 -19.91 15.81 1.57
C THR A 425 -19.50 15.17 2.88
N LYS A 426 -18.52 15.75 3.58
CA LYS A 426 -17.91 15.22 4.81
C LYS A 426 -17.28 13.85 4.61
N THR A 427 -16.59 13.67 3.47
CA THR A 427 -16.00 12.39 3.08
C THR A 427 -14.48 12.47 3.00
N LEU A 428 -13.80 11.58 3.73
CA LEU A 428 -12.37 11.34 3.65
C LEU A 428 -12.10 10.22 2.63
N THR A 429 -11.36 10.51 1.57
CA THR A 429 -10.87 9.49 0.63
C THR A 429 -9.49 9.02 1.07
N ILE A 430 -9.29 7.70 1.14
CA ILE A 430 -8.01 7.11 1.50
C ILE A 430 -7.65 5.92 0.62
N SER A 431 -6.38 5.84 0.21
CA SER A 431 -5.81 4.69 -0.51
C SER A 431 -4.32 4.57 -0.22
N GLY A 432 -3.84 3.33 -0.02
CA GLY A 432 -2.42 3.04 0.20
C GLY A 432 -1.98 3.28 1.65
N THR A 433 -0.68 3.41 1.85
CA THR A 433 -0.09 3.67 3.17
C THR A 433 0.42 5.09 3.25
N ILE A 434 -0.16 5.89 4.14
CA ILE A 434 0.15 7.30 4.35
C ILE A 434 0.96 7.45 5.62
N TYR A 435 1.93 8.37 5.64
CA TYR A 435 2.72 8.63 6.84
C TYR A 435 2.79 10.13 7.14
N ILE A 436 2.47 10.49 8.38
CA ILE A 436 2.68 11.85 8.91
C ILE A 436 3.66 11.71 10.08
N ASP A 437 4.80 12.37 9.97
CA ASP A 437 5.77 12.52 11.05
C ASP A 437 5.29 13.56 12.08
N GLY A 438 4.16 13.25 12.68
CA GLY A 438 3.32 14.17 13.41
C GLY A 438 2.14 13.51 14.07
N SER A 439 1.32 14.33 14.71
CA SER A 439 -0.02 13.95 15.16
C SER A 439 -1.07 14.30 14.10
N ALA A 440 -2.22 13.61 14.14
CA ALA A 440 -3.38 13.95 13.33
C ALA A 440 -4.65 14.04 14.17
N LYS A 441 -5.68 14.68 13.63
CA LYS A 441 -6.98 14.79 14.28
C LYS A 441 -8.15 14.83 13.31
N VAL A 442 -9.32 14.44 13.80
CA VAL A 442 -10.64 14.75 13.23
C VAL A 442 -11.27 15.76 14.17
N SER A 443 -11.67 16.94 13.70
CA SER A 443 -12.04 18.05 14.61
C SER A 443 -13.29 18.84 14.27
N ASN A 444 -14.09 18.37 13.33
CA ASN A 444 -15.23 19.12 12.82
C ASN A 444 -16.56 18.90 13.57
N GLY A 445 -16.56 18.09 14.65
CA GLY A 445 -17.75 17.79 15.47
C GLY A 445 -18.92 17.15 14.72
N SER A 446 -18.69 16.68 13.50
CA SER A 446 -19.74 16.26 12.56
C SER A 446 -19.74 14.75 12.36
N LEU A 447 -20.79 14.23 11.72
CA LEU A 447 -20.81 12.88 11.16
C LEU A 447 -20.07 12.88 9.82
N ASN A 448 -18.97 12.14 9.75
CA ASN A 448 -18.13 12.02 8.57
C ASN A 448 -18.15 10.60 8.04
N SER A 449 -17.93 10.45 6.74
CA SER A 449 -17.63 9.16 6.11
C SER A 449 -16.19 9.07 5.65
N TYR A 450 -15.68 7.86 5.44
CA TYR A 450 -14.52 7.63 4.58
C TYR A 450 -14.86 6.68 3.44
N ASN A 451 -14.06 6.72 2.37
CA ASN A 451 -14.18 5.85 1.20
C ASN A 451 -12.79 5.32 0.84
N GLY A 452 -12.68 4.00 0.70
CA GLY A 452 -11.45 3.31 0.33
C GLY A 452 -10.80 2.54 1.48
N GLN A 453 -9.61 1.99 1.17
CA GLN A 453 -8.80 1.22 2.10
C GLN A 453 -7.41 1.82 2.18
N GLY A 454 -6.96 2.10 3.40
CA GLY A 454 -5.60 2.60 3.60
C GLY A 454 -5.18 2.62 5.04
N THR A 455 -3.87 2.72 5.24
CA THR A 455 -3.24 2.77 6.56
C THR A 455 -2.58 4.12 6.73
N LEU A 456 -2.93 4.85 7.79
CA LEU A 456 -2.29 6.10 8.19
C LEU A 456 -1.36 5.84 9.38
N TYR A 457 -0.07 6.02 9.15
CA TYR A 457 0.96 6.04 10.17
C TYR A 457 1.17 7.44 10.72
N LEU A 458 1.28 7.53 12.04
CA LEU A 458 1.55 8.74 12.80
C LEU A 458 2.69 8.45 13.77
N SER A 459 3.80 9.20 13.68
CA SER A 459 4.83 9.15 14.73
C SER A 459 4.32 9.78 16.04
N GLY A 460 3.32 10.66 15.96
CA GLY A 460 2.59 11.25 17.08
C GLY A 460 1.29 10.52 17.45
N THR A 461 0.29 11.28 17.88
CA THR A 461 -0.99 10.75 18.39
C THR A 461 -2.17 11.04 17.45
N PHE A 462 -3.28 10.34 17.67
CA PHE A 462 -4.54 10.58 16.95
C PHE A 462 -5.66 11.03 17.88
N HIS A 463 -6.34 12.14 17.54
CA HIS A 463 -7.46 12.67 18.35
C HIS A 463 -8.73 12.86 17.52
N VAL A 464 -9.88 12.43 18.05
CA VAL A 464 -11.14 12.41 17.31
C VAL A 464 -12.23 13.16 18.06
N THR A 465 -12.64 14.31 17.51
CA THR A 465 -13.77 15.15 17.91
C THR A 465 -14.76 15.29 16.74
N GLY A 466 -15.23 14.16 16.23
CA GLY A 466 -16.19 14.03 15.13
C GLY A 466 -16.34 12.56 14.76
N SER A 467 -17.55 12.10 14.46
CA SER A 467 -17.75 10.70 14.08
C SER A 467 -17.12 10.43 12.72
N LEU A 468 -16.46 9.28 12.55
CA LEU A 468 -15.91 8.83 11.27
C LEU A 468 -16.35 7.39 11.01
N CYS A 469 -17.15 7.21 9.96
CA CYS A 469 -17.79 5.93 9.65
C CYS A 469 -17.39 5.46 8.24
N ALA A 470 -17.33 4.15 8.02
CA ALA A 470 -17.20 3.61 6.67
C ALA A 470 -18.52 3.76 5.89
N THR A 471 -19.62 3.50 6.58
CA THR A 471 -20.96 3.50 6.01
C THR A 471 -21.89 4.29 6.92
N ILE A 472 -22.76 5.09 6.32
CA ILE A 472 -23.74 5.92 7.03
C ILE A 472 -25.13 5.43 6.66
N SER A 473 -26.01 5.30 7.65
CA SER A 473 -27.43 5.08 7.46
C SER A 473 -28.20 6.21 8.14
N ALA A 474 -29.01 6.93 7.37
CA ALA A 474 -29.68 8.16 7.79
C ALA A 474 -28.70 9.19 8.38
N SER A 475 -28.63 9.32 9.70
CA SER A 475 -27.83 10.30 10.42
C SER A 475 -26.88 9.68 11.45
N ALA A 476 -26.48 8.42 11.28
CA ALA A 476 -25.56 7.71 12.16
C ALA A 476 -24.67 6.73 11.39
N CYS A 477 -23.58 6.25 12.02
CA CYS A 477 -22.80 5.13 11.48
C CYS A 477 -23.70 3.90 11.32
N ASN A 478 -23.52 3.17 10.21
CA ASN A 478 -24.17 1.90 9.98
C ASN A 478 -23.25 0.74 10.38
N PHE A 479 -23.32 0.32 11.63
CA PHE A 479 -22.51 -0.79 12.15
C PHE A 479 -22.87 -2.16 11.56
N ALA A 480 -24.13 -2.36 11.15
CA ALA A 480 -24.55 -3.64 10.57
C ALA A 480 -24.18 -3.81 9.09
N GLY A 481 -23.99 -2.69 8.37
CA GLY A 481 -23.74 -2.70 6.92
C GLY A 481 -22.27 -2.56 6.53
N TRP A 482 -21.36 -2.45 7.50
CA TRP A 482 -19.95 -2.26 7.22
C TRP A 482 -19.24 -3.59 6.93
N ASN A 483 -18.44 -3.61 5.86
CA ASN A 483 -17.57 -4.72 5.52
C ASN A 483 -16.10 -4.25 5.46
N PRO A 484 -15.25 -4.65 6.43
CA PRO A 484 -13.86 -4.22 6.49
C PRO A 484 -12.96 -4.78 5.37
N ASP A 485 -13.38 -5.82 4.64
CA ASP A 485 -12.60 -6.34 3.49
C ASP A 485 -12.65 -5.40 2.27
N PHE A 486 -13.62 -4.47 2.24
CA PHE A 486 -13.82 -3.53 1.11
C PHE A 486 -13.52 -2.07 1.47
N ASP A 487 -13.82 -1.65 2.71
CA ASP A 487 -13.57 -0.29 3.19
C ASP A 487 -13.00 -0.34 4.61
N LEU A 488 -11.71 -0.05 4.77
CA LEU A 488 -11.02 -0.09 6.06
C LEU A 488 -10.01 1.04 6.12
N PHE A 489 -10.29 2.00 7.00
CA PHE A 489 -9.33 3.00 7.40
C PHE A 489 -8.62 2.53 8.66
N MET A 490 -7.32 2.27 8.55
CA MET A 490 -6.46 1.88 9.66
C MET A 490 -5.62 3.07 10.12
N VAL A 491 -5.62 3.37 11.42
CA VAL A 491 -4.74 4.40 12.02
C VAL A 491 -3.73 3.74 12.96
N VAL A 492 -2.45 4.01 12.73
CA VAL A 492 -1.31 3.47 13.48
C VAL A 492 -0.57 4.63 14.14
N ALA A 493 -0.66 4.75 15.46
CA ALA A 493 -0.11 5.86 16.23
C ALA A 493 0.97 5.39 17.22
N ASN A 494 2.15 6.01 17.15
CA ASN A 494 3.28 5.71 18.03
C ASN A 494 3.34 6.59 19.28
N GLY A 495 2.93 7.85 19.17
CA GLY A 495 3.09 8.84 20.23
C GLY A 495 2.35 8.45 21.51
N SER A 496 2.88 8.88 22.65
CA SER A 496 2.20 8.92 23.95
C SER A 496 2.04 10.37 24.35
N GLY A 497 1.04 10.70 25.17
CA GLY A 497 0.91 12.08 25.63
C GLY A 497 -0.17 12.89 24.94
N GLY A 498 -1.07 12.22 24.20
CA GLY A 498 -1.95 12.79 23.17
C GLY A 498 -2.64 14.10 23.55
N GLN A 499 -3.01 14.83 22.50
CA GLN A 499 -3.44 16.24 22.47
C GLN A 499 -4.29 16.75 23.67
N ASN A 500 -5.01 15.88 24.39
CA ASN A 500 -5.62 16.19 25.69
C ASN A 500 -5.13 15.31 26.88
N ASN A 501 -4.90 14.01 26.70
CA ASN A 501 -4.53 13.08 27.78
C ASN A 501 -3.09 12.54 27.68
N PRO A 502 -2.28 12.66 28.74
CA PRO A 502 -0.84 12.45 28.67
C PRO A 502 -0.39 10.97 28.56
N SER A 503 -1.29 9.99 28.49
CA SER A 503 -0.95 8.55 28.42
C SER A 503 -1.46 7.84 27.17
N ASP A 504 -2.20 8.53 26.32
CA ASP A 504 -2.92 7.89 25.22
C ASP A 504 -2.21 8.13 23.88
N SER A 505 -2.19 7.08 23.05
CA SER A 505 -1.79 7.19 21.64
C SER A 505 -2.95 7.63 20.77
N ILE A 506 -4.16 7.17 21.11
CA ILE A 506 -5.37 7.47 20.37
C ILE A 506 -6.47 7.81 21.37
N GLN A 507 -7.20 8.89 21.10
CA GLN A 507 -8.33 9.31 21.91
C GLN A 507 -9.53 9.68 21.03
N ILE A 508 -10.69 9.12 21.37
CA ILE A 508 -11.98 9.50 20.79
C ILE A 508 -12.83 10.16 21.87
N ASP A 509 -13.24 11.40 21.63
CA ASP A 509 -14.01 12.18 22.59
C ASP A 509 -15.46 11.71 22.72
N ASN A 510 -16.15 12.26 23.72
CA ASN A 510 -17.52 11.91 24.07
C ASN A 510 -18.51 12.09 22.90
N ASN A 511 -19.49 11.18 22.83
CA ASN A 511 -20.64 11.21 21.91
C ASN A 511 -20.31 11.01 20.42
N PHE A 512 -19.09 10.60 20.09
CA PHE A 512 -18.71 10.31 18.71
C PHE A 512 -18.74 8.81 18.41
N SER A 513 -18.63 8.47 17.13
CA SER A 513 -18.62 7.10 16.65
C SER A 513 -17.46 6.86 15.71
N TRP A 514 -16.92 5.64 15.76
CA TRP A 514 -15.80 5.23 14.94
C TRP A 514 -16.07 3.87 14.29
N GLN A 515 -15.82 3.78 12.98
CA GLN A 515 -15.69 2.50 12.29
C GLN A 515 -14.33 2.47 11.63
N GLY A 516 -13.54 1.42 11.88
CA GLY A 516 -12.21 1.30 11.29
C GLY A 516 -11.21 0.63 12.21
N GLY A 517 -9.97 0.53 11.76
CA GLY A 517 -8.89 -0.08 12.50
C GLY A 517 -8.09 0.95 13.31
N LEU A 518 -7.75 0.62 14.55
CA LEU A 518 -6.92 1.47 15.41
C LEU A 518 -5.77 0.66 16.01
N TYR A 519 -4.57 1.21 15.96
CA TYR A 519 -3.38 0.71 16.64
C TYR A 519 -2.73 1.85 17.41
N GLY A 520 -2.80 1.77 18.73
CA GLY A 520 -2.00 2.60 19.61
C GLY A 520 -0.82 1.79 20.15
N THR A 521 0.38 2.35 20.09
CA THR A 521 1.53 1.77 20.81
C THR A 521 1.31 1.85 22.33
N ASN A 522 0.55 2.85 22.79
CA ASN A 522 0.10 3.01 24.16
C ASN A 522 -1.42 2.76 24.28
N ALA A 523 -2.10 3.44 25.19
CA ALA A 523 -3.53 3.28 25.39
C ALA A 523 -4.35 3.85 24.21
N VAL A 524 -5.48 3.20 23.94
CA VAL A 524 -6.54 3.72 23.06
C VAL A 524 -7.74 4.04 23.95
N GLU A 525 -8.07 5.32 24.05
CA GLU A 525 -9.14 5.83 24.91
C GLU A 525 -10.40 6.18 24.10
N PHE A 526 -11.54 5.81 24.67
CA PHE A 526 -12.85 6.20 24.19
C PHE A 526 -13.63 6.88 25.33
N GLY A 527 -14.13 8.07 25.03
CA GLY A 527 -14.96 8.88 25.91
C GLY A 527 -16.35 8.30 26.14
N ASN A 528 -17.18 9.06 26.83
CA ASN A 528 -18.55 8.69 27.19
C ASN A 528 -19.47 8.66 25.97
N ASN A 529 -20.44 7.74 25.96
CA ASN A 529 -21.44 7.60 24.90
C ASN A 529 -20.83 7.39 23.50
N VAL A 530 -19.67 6.73 23.43
CA VAL A 530 -19.01 6.41 22.16
C VAL A 530 -19.52 5.07 21.62
N SER A 531 -19.66 4.96 20.30
CA SER A 531 -19.95 3.69 19.62
C SER A 531 -18.83 3.35 18.65
N VAL A 532 -18.24 2.17 18.81
CA VAL A 532 -17.09 1.74 18.00
C VAL A 532 -17.33 0.40 17.33
N ASP A 533 -16.67 0.22 16.19
CA ASP A 533 -16.69 -1.00 15.40
C ASP A 533 -15.37 -1.15 14.65
N GLY A 534 -14.87 -2.38 14.57
CA GLY A 534 -13.60 -2.70 13.93
C GLY A 534 -12.51 -3.14 14.89
N PRO A 535 -11.33 -3.48 14.34
CA PRO A 535 -10.25 -3.99 15.14
C PRO A 535 -9.50 -2.87 15.85
N ILE A 536 -9.25 -3.07 17.14
CA ILE A 536 -8.60 -2.06 17.98
C ILE A 536 -7.50 -2.76 18.76
N VAL A 537 -6.29 -2.21 18.69
CA VAL A 537 -5.12 -2.71 19.41
C VAL A 537 -4.54 -1.57 20.23
N GLY A 538 -4.33 -1.84 21.51
CA GLY A 538 -3.61 -0.93 22.40
C GLY A 538 -2.92 -1.70 23.52
N SER A 539 -2.03 -1.03 24.24
CA SER A 539 -1.54 -1.57 25.51
C SER A 539 -2.71 -1.77 26.48
N GLN A 540 -3.61 -0.79 26.54
CA GLN A 540 -4.90 -0.84 27.21
C GLN A 540 -5.99 -0.23 26.33
N ILE A 541 -7.21 -0.72 26.48
CA ILE A 541 -8.39 -0.13 25.85
C ILE A 541 -9.21 0.57 26.92
N LEU A 542 -9.12 1.89 27.00
CA LEU A 542 -9.80 2.66 28.03
C LEU A 542 -11.21 3.01 27.55
N LEU A 543 -12.22 2.41 28.18
CA LEU A 543 -13.62 2.63 27.83
C LEU A 543 -14.29 3.42 28.95
N SER A 544 -14.86 4.57 28.62
CA SER A 544 -15.64 5.40 29.55
C SER A 544 -17.13 4.97 29.60
N ASN A 545 -17.99 5.77 30.24
CA ASN A 545 -19.37 5.41 30.54
C ASN A 545 -20.26 5.31 29.28
N ASN A 546 -21.18 4.34 29.27
CA ASN A 546 -22.17 4.10 28.21
C ASN A 546 -21.56 3.87 26.82
N LEU A 547 -20.40 3.23 26.75
CA LEU A 547 -19.77 2.86 25.48
C LEU A 547 -20.40 1.59 24.89
N THR A 548 -20.56 1.57 23.57
CA THR A 548 -21.05 0.41 22.82
C THR A 548 -20.00 -0.10 21.84
N THR A 549 -19.64 -1.38 21.94
CA THR A 549 -18.78 -2.06 20.95
C THR A 549 -19.62 -2.93 20.02
N ASN A 550 -19.48 -2.79 18.70
CA ASN A 550 -20.27 -3.53 17.71
C ASN A 550 -19.47 -4.66 17.07
N SER A 551 -20.13 -5.77 16.78
CA SER A 551 -19.51 -6.90 16.09
C SER A 551 -19.27 -6.57 14.62
N PHE A 552 -18.05 -6.77 14.15
CA PHE A 552 -17.68 -6.72 12.74
C PHE A 552 -17.42 -8.12 12.17
N PRO A 553 -17.55 -8.30 10.83
CA PRO A 553 -17.15 -9.54 10.15
C PRO A 553 -15.70 -9.94 10.42
N THR A 554 -15.35 -11.20 10.20
CA THR A 554 -13.93 -11.61 10.18
C THR A 554 -13.25 -10.97 8.98
N ILE A 555 -12.10 -10.34 9.21
CA ILE A 555 -11.30 -9.70 8.17
C ILE A 555 -10.47 -10.78 7.46
N THR A 556 -10.48 -10.77 6.14
CA THR A 556 -9.69 -11.67 5.28
C THR A 556 -8.70 -10.90 4.41
N TYR A 557 -9.00 -9.65 4.09
CA TYR A 557 -8.11 -8.73 3.38
C TYR A 557 -7.95 -7.43 4.14
N VAL A 558 -6.74 -6.87 4.12
CA VAL A 558 -6.38 -5.63 4.81
C VAL A 558 -5.67 -4.67 3.87
N PRO A 559 -5.70 -3.36 4.13
CA PRO A 559 -4.84 -2.42 3.43
C PRO A 559 -3.37 -2.77 3.66
N VAL A 560 -2.55 -2.48 2.66
CA VAL A 560 -1.09 -2.55 2.80
C VAL A 560 -0.63 -1.63 3.94
N GLY A 561 0.40 -2.08 4.64
CA GLY A 561 0.98 -1.39 5.80
C GLY A 561 0.25 -1.63 7.11
N MET A 562 -0.83 -2.41 7.15
CA MET A 562 -1.43 -2.82 8.42
C MET A 562 -0.43 -3.64 9.26
N PRO A 563 -0.19 -3.34 10.55
CA PRO A 563 0.91 -3.94 11.32
C PRO A 563 0.90 -5.48 11.38
N SER A 564 2.09 -6.09 11.40
CA SER A 564 2.32 -7.56 11.32
C SER A 564 1.71 -8.27 10.10
N ASN A 565 1.56 -7.57 8.99
CA ASN A 565 1.34 -8.20 7.69
C ASN A 565 2.61 -8.06 6.85
N ASP A 566 2.79 -8.96 5.89
CA ASP A 566 3.93 -8.91 4.99
C ASP A 566 3.96 -7.57 4.24
N GLU A 567 5.16 -7.14 3.87
CA GLU A 567 5.34 -5.91 3.13
C GLU A 567 5.08 -6.17 1.65
N VAL A 568 4.02 -5.57 1.12
CA VAL A 568 3.69 -5.66 -0.32
C VAL A 568 3.65 -4.25 -0.88
N TYR A 569 4.72 -3.85 -1.56
CA TYR A 569 4.88 -2.46 -2.03
C TYR A 569 4.24 -2.22 -3.40
N ALA A 570 4.82 -2.82 -4.44
CA ALA A 570 4.35 -2.73 -5.82
C ALA A 570 5.03 -3.81 -6.66
N GLN A 571 4.40 -4.16 -7.80
CA GLN A 571 4.97 -5.12 -8.74
C GLN A 571 5.23 -4.44 -10.09
N PRO A 572 6.41 -4.65 -10.70
CA PRO A 572 6.66 -4.11 -12.02
C PRO A 572 5.88 -4.95 -13.06
N ASN A 573 5.42 -4.29 -14.11
CA ASN A 573 4.86 -4.95 -15.27
C ASN A 573 6.00 -5.41 -16.20
N PRO A 574 5.72 -6.36 -17.13
CA PRO A 574 6.71 -6.74 -18.12
C PRO A 574 7.27 -5.52 -18.88
N PRO A 575 8.58 -5.49 -19.17
CA PRO A 575 9.21 -4.38 -19.88
C PRO A 575 8.60 -4.20 -21.28
N GLN A 576 8.44 -2.94 -21.68
CA GLN A 576 7.89 -2.51 -22.96
C GLN A 576 8.77 -1.45 -23.60
N GLY A 577 8.45 -1.08 -24.86
CA GLY A 577 9.07 0.07 -25.51
C GLY A 577 10.58 -0.07 -25.72
N PHE A 578 11.04 -1.29 -26.00
CA PHE A 578 12.46 -1.59 -26.22
C PHE A 578 13.06 -0.75 -27.35
N THR A 579 14.21 -0.12 -27.09
CA THR A 579 14.99 0.64 -28.08
C THR A 579 16.48 0.33 -27.93
N GLY A 580 17.23 0.18 -29.04
CA GLY A 580 18.68 -0.10 -29.01
C GLY A 580 19.31 -0.43 -30.36
#